data_AF-A0AA88XMR5-F1
#
_entry.id   AF-A0AA88XMR5-F1
#
_cell.length_a   1.000
_cell.length_b   1.000
_cell.length_c   1.000
_cell.angle_alpha   90.00
_cell.angle_beta   90.00
_cell.angle_gamma   90.00
#
_symmetry.space_group_name_H-M   'P 1'
#
loop_
_entity.id
_entity.type
_entity.pdbx_description
1 polymer ?
#
loop_
_entity_poly.entity_id
_entity_poly.type
_entity_poly.pdbx_seq_one_letter_code
_entity_poly.pdbx_strand_id
1 'polypeptide(L)'
;MLRKFIPRNYTENLSSWKLGDSELSIATQTTHLGLIRSVSDDTQANIYERISCARRTFYGLTSTGLHGSNGLQPSTSYRIYSLYVLPKLLYGLETFVLLRKHIDALETYHLSALRIIQSLPQRCAKCAVYLLLGARPIEAELHSRTLTFLGNIIRSNNPTLLNILTRQLSVKSHSSKSWVVYVRDILLRYNLQGIEDLLVNIPSRDSWKASVSDAINTYWNKKLKEECSTKSTLLYLHRDALCIGSIHPLWFTVDGNIRDTRRAITKARFLTGTYMVQSKLSRFNKNTVDPTCQLCQSSVENYQHVLLECGALLTYRKEYLCELSRVMTYHFGKGMWENLSKDVIMDIIMDVTRANVVHSMQLNTEQCTYIERISRYLCYRVHSGRIFLLEKVSRGKRGPSGS
;
A
#
# COMPACT_ATOMS: atom_id res chain seq x y z
N MET A 1 20.72 -12.74 23.73
CA MET A 1 21.10 -12.48 25.13
C MET A 1 22.33 -13.29 25.57
N LEU A 2 23.32 -13.48 24.68
CA LEU A 2 24.57 -14.20 25.00
C LEU A 2 25.84 -13.47 24.52
N ARG A 3 25.74 -12.23 24.02
CA ARG A 3 26.90 -11.46 23.52
C ARG A 3 27.62 -10.60 24.56
N LYS A 4 27.20 -10.62 25.84
CA LYS A 4 27.81 -9.79 26.90
C LYS A 4 28.79 -10.55 27.81
N PHE A 5 29.07 -11.82 27.54
CA PHE A 5 30.04 -12.61 28.31
C PHE A 5 31.26 -13.09 27.51
N ILE A 6 31.40 -12.69 26.24
CA ILE A 6 32.61 -13.01 25.46
C ILE A 6 33.25 -11.68 25.03
N PRO A 7 34.41 -11.31 25.59
CA PRO A 7 35.21 -10.18 25.13
C PRO A 7 35.54 -10.34 23.63
N ARG A 8 35.58 -9.22 22.90
CA ARG A 8 35.87 -9.19 21.45
C ARG A 8 37.23 -9.79 21.03
N ASN A 9 38.10 -10.11 21.98
CA ASN A 9 39.44 -10.67 21.74
C ASN A 9 39.50 -12.20 21.86
N TYR A 10 38.36 -12.89 22.01
CA TYR A 10 38.31 -14.36 22.20
C TYR A 10 37.95 -15.14 20.92
N THR A 11 38.19 -14.58 19.74
CA THR A 11 37.97 -15.30 18.47
C THR A 11 39.23 -15.98 17.93
N GLU A 12 40.39 -15.83 18.57
CA GLU A 12 41.64 -16.42 18.09
C GLU A 12 42.01 -17.75 18.76
N ASN A 13 41.23 -18.25 19.73
CA ASN A 13 41.37 -19.61 20.26
C ASN A 13 40.01 -20.15 20.70
N LEU A 14 39.21 -20.66 19.75
CA LEU A 14 38.02 -21.45 20.08
C LEU A 14 38.50 -22.84 20.53
N SER A 15 38.87 -22.95 21.81
CA SER A 15 39.09 -24.22 22.49
C SER A 15 37.91 -25.16 22.27
N SER A 16 38.18 -26.40 21.86
CA SER A 16 37.19 -27.47 21.71
C SER A 16 36.33 -27.58 22.97
N TRP A 17 35.02 -27.33 22.84
CA TRP A 17 34.09 -27.55 23.95
C TRP A 17 33.92 -29.06 24.10
N LYS A 18 34.03 -29.60 25.33
CA LYS A 18 33.82 -31.03 25.60
C LYS A 18 32.56 -31.24 26.43
N LEU A 19 31.81 -32.29 26.14
CA LEU A 19 30.71 -32.80 26.95
C LEU A 19 31.04 -34.24 27.34
N GLY A 20 31.56 -34.44 28.54
CA GLY A 20 32.26 -35.68 28.91
C GLY A 20 33.50 -35.86 28.04
N ASP A 21 33.65 -37.04 27.43
CA ASP A 21 34.78 -37.35 26.53
C ASP A 21 34.56 -36.91 25.07
N SER A 22 33.37 -36.39 24.74
CA SER A 22 33.01 -36.01 23.36
C SER A 22 33.30 -34.53 23.09
N GLU A 23 33.96 -34.24 21.98
CA GLU A 23 34.12 -32.87 21.47
C GLU A 23 32.84 -32.38 20.78
N LEU A 24 32.39 -31.19 21.16
CA LEU A 24 31.26 -30.50 20.59
C LEU A 24 31.72 -29.63 19.42
N SER A 25 31.16 -29.88 18.23
CA SER A 25 31.39 -29.04 17.05
C SER A 25 30.73 -27.66 17.22
N ILE A 26 31.48 -26.59 16.98
CA ILE A 26 30.97 -25.22 17.01
C ILE A 26 30.34 -24.89 15.65
N ALA A 27 29.01 -24.73 15.62
CA ALA A 27 28.31 -24.30 14.41
C ALA A 27 28.41 -22.77 14.24
N THR A 28 28.80 -22.32 13.05
CA THR A 28 28.87 -20.89 12.68
C THR A 28 27.48 -20.29 12.40
N GLN A 29 26.49 -21.15 12.11
CA GLN A 29 25.11 -20.81 11.85
C GLN A 29 24.17 -21.89 12.41
N THR A 30 23.06 -21.49 13.01
CA THR A 30 22.00 -22.40 13.46
C THR A 30 20.63 -21.76 13.29
N THR A 31 19.59 -22.57 13.08
CA THR A 31 18.20 -22.08 13.02
C THR A 31 17.54 -22.34 14.36
N HIS A 32 17.08 -21.28 15.01
CA HIS A 32 16.36 -21.36 16.27
C HIS A 32 15.00 -20.67 16.15
N LEU A 33 13.92 -21.41 16.40
CA LEU A 33 12.53 -20.94 16.22
C LEU A 33 12.29 -20.33 14.84
N GLY A 34 12.85 -20.94 13.79
CA GLY A 34 12.71 -20.46 12.41
C GLY A 34 13.50 -19.18 12.07
N LEU A 35 14.35 -18.70 12.98
CA LEU A 35 15.28 -17.59 12.76
C LEU A 35 16.71 -18.09 12.65
N ILE A 36 17.42 -17.61 11.65
CA ILE A 36 18.83 -17.88 11.43
C ILE A 36 19.64 -17.08 12.46
N ARG A 37 20.47 -17.77 13.23
CA ARG A 37 21.46 -17.18 14.14
C ARG A 37 22.83 -17.49 13.57
N SER A 38 23.62 -16.45 13.29
CA SER A 38 25.01 -16.58 12.85
C SER A 38 25.95 -15.85 13.78
N VAL A 39 27.21 -16.29 13.81
CA VAL A 39 28.28 -15.61 14.55
C VAL A 39 28.48 -14.17 14.04
N SER A 40 28.24 -13.93 12.75
CA SER A 40 28.41 -12.64 12.05
C SER A 40 27.26 -11.64 12.20
N ASP A 41 26.25 -11.89 13.04
CA ASP A 41 25.03 -11.05 13.15
C ASP A 41 24.34 -10.77 11.80
N ASP A 42 24.28 -11.78 10.94
CA ASP A 42 23.73 -11.58 9.60
C ASP A 42 22.20 -11.57 9.62
N THR A 43 21.65 -10.40 9.97
CA THR A 43 20.21 -10.14 9.87
C THR A 43 19.73 -10.25 8.41
N GLN A 44 20.61 -10.04 7.42
CA GLN A 44 20.25 -10.07 5.99
C GLN A 44 19.73 -11.44 5.57
N ALA A 45 20.37 -12.53 6.02
CA ALA A 45 19.92 -13.90 5.76
C ALA A 45 18.46 -14.12 6.22
N ASN A 46 18.11 -13.60 7.40
CA ASN A 46 16.73 -13.68 7.89
C ASN A 46 15.76 -12.90 6.98
N ILE A 47 16.13 -11.69 6.55
CA ILE A 47 15.29 -10.88 5.65
C ILE A 47 15.00 -11.62 4.34
N TYR A 48 16.04 -12.20 3.72
CA TYR A 48 15.86 -12.95 2.47
C TYR A 48 15.01 -14.20 2.67
N GLU A 49 15.22 -14.94 3.76
CA GLU A 49 14.41 -16.12 4.05
C GLU A 49 12.94 -15.77 4.30
N ARG A 50 12.66 -14.66 5.01
CA ARG A 50 11.29 -14.17 5.21
C ARG A 50 10.63 -13.75 3.90
N ILE A 51 11.35 -13.03 3.03
CA ILE A 51 10.85 -12.67 1.70
C ILE A 51 10.58 -13.93 0.87
N SER A 52 11.48 -14.92 0.91
CA SER A 52 11.32 -16.20 0.20
C SER A 52 10.07 -16.95 0.66
N CYS A 53 9.88 -17.10 1.97
CA CYS A 53 8.70 -17.71 2.57
C CYS A 53 7.40 -16.98 2.21
N ALA A 54 7.40 -15.65 2.31
CA ALA A 54 6.26 -14.81 1.94
C ALA A 54 5.95 -14.96 0.45
N ARG A 55 6.97 -14.94 -0.42
CA ARG A 55 6.83 -15.07 -1.87
C ARG A 55 6.21 -16.40 -2.25
N ARG A 56 6.71 -17.52 -1.71
CA ARG A 56 6.13 -18.85 -1.95
C ARG A 56 4.66 -18.89 -1.53
N THR A 57 4.33 -18.30 -0.39
CA THR A 57 2.94 -18.25 0.11
C THR A 57 2.05 -17.38 -0.78
N PHE A 58 2.54 -16.22 -1.20
CA PHE A 58 1.80 -15.32 -2.10
C PHE A 58 1.49 -16.02 -3.43
N TYR A 59 2.50 -16.61 -4.08
CA TYR A 59 2.30 -17.31 -5.35
C TYR A 59 1.44 -18.57 -5.20
N GLY A 60 1.55 -19.31 -4.09
CA GLY A 60 0.65 -20.43 -3.80
C GLY A 60 -0.83 -20.03 -3.70
N LEU A 61 -1.11 -18.77 -3.36
CA LEU A 61 -2.47 -18.21 -3.26
C LEU A 61 -2.91 -17.46 -4.53
N THR A 62 -2.06 -17.37 -5.57
CA THR A 62 -2.45 -16.69 -6.82
C THR A 62 -3.55 -17.43 -7.57
N SER A 63 -3.54 -18.76 -7.56
CA SER A 63 -4.62 -19.59 -8.13
C SER A 63 -5.96 -19.39 -7.43
N THR A 64 -5.95 -19.07 -6.14
CA THR A 64 -7.15 -18.72 -5.35
C THR A 64 -7.62 -17.27 -5.55
N GLY A 65 -6.97 -16.51 -6.45
CA GLY A 65 -7.41 -15.19 -6.86
C GLY A 65 -6.68 -14.00 -6.23
N LEU A 66 -5.46 -14.15 -5.71
CA LEU A 66 -4.63 -12.99 -5.28
C LEU A 66 -4.10 -12.11 -6.42
N HIS A 67 -4.42 -12.43 -7.68
CA HIS A 67 -4.04 -11.63 -8.84
C HIS A 67 -5.18 -10.70 -9.27
N GLY A 68 -4.96 -9.39 -9.30
CA GLY A 68 -6.06 -8.45 -9.51
C GLY A 68 -6.82 -8.60 -10.85
N SER A 69 -6.22 -9.16 -11.90
CA SER A 69 -6.89 -9.26 -13.21
C SER A 69 -7.82 -10.47 -13.39
N ASN A 70 -7.59 -11.55 -12.65
CA ASN A 70 -8.26 -12.85 -12.79
C ASN A 70 -8.69 -13.44 -11.43
N GLY A 71 -8.77 -12.59 -10.41
CA GLY A 71 -8.87 -13.02 -9.03
C GLY A 71 -10.01 -12.38 -8.27
N LEU A 72 -9.93 -12.50 -6.95
CA LEU A 72 -10.86 -11.92 -5.99
C LEU A 72 -10.76 -10.40 -6.00
N GLN A 73 -11.82 -9.76 -5.52
CA GLN A 73 -11.86 -8.33 -5.26
C GLN A 73 -10.59 -7.86 -4.51
N PRO A 74 -9.95 -6.74 -4.90
CA PRO A 74 -8.70 -6.28 -4.27
C PRO A 74 -8.77 -6.12 -2.75
N SER A 75 -9.93 -5.75 -2.20
CA SER A 75 -10.21 -5.70 -0.76
C SER A 75 -10.04 -7.07 -0.09
N THR A 76 -10.70 -8.09 -0.63
CA THR A 76 -10.63 -9.49 -0.18
C THR A 76 -9.22 -10.04 -0.35
N SER A 77 -8.59 -9.79 -1.50
CA SER A 77 -7.21 -10.19 -1.78
C SER A 77 -6.22 -9.57 -0.77
N TYR A 78 -6.39 -8.29 -0.43
CA TYR A 78 -5.58 -7.64 0.60
C TYR A 78 -5.82 -8.23 2.00
N ARG A 79 -7.06 -8.60 2.34
CA ARG A 79 -7.37 -9.29 3.59
C ARG A 79 -6.66 -10.65 3.68
N ILE A 80 -6.70 -11.45 2.61
CA ILE A 80 -5.98 -12.73 2.51
C ILE A 80 -4.47 -12.50 2.64
N TYR A 81 -3.93 -11.52 1.91
CA TYR A 81 -2.51 -11.15 2.01
C TYR A 81 -2.11 -10.81 3.45
N SER A 82 -2.90 -9.99 4.13
CA SER A 82 -2.65 -9.54 5.50
C SER A 82 -2.74 -10.67 6.52
N LEU A 83 -3.56 -11.69 6.26
CA LEU A 83 -3.75 -12.85 7.15
C LEU A 83 -2.69 -13.95 6.95
N TYR A 84 -2.25 -14.20 5.71
CA TYR A 84 -1.41 -15.36 5.40
C TYR A 84 0.01 -15.02 4.97
N VAL A 85 0.20 -13.93 4.22
CA VAL A 85 1.49 -13.58 3.62
C VAL A 85 2.28 -12.63 4.52
N LEU A 86 1.63 -11.56 4.99
CA LEU A 86 2.27 -10.54 5.83
C LEU A 86 2.82 -11.11 7.15
N PRO A 87 2.14 -12.05 7.86
CA PRO A 87 2.71 -12.65 9.06
C PRO A 87 3.98 -13.46 8.77
N LYS A 88 4.04 -14.16 7.63
CA LYS A 88 5.25 -14.90 7.23
C LYS A 88 6.39 -13.97 6.83
N LEU A 89 6.08 -12.84 6.19
CA LEU A 89 7.06 -11.82 5.81
C LEU A 89 7.73 -11.19 7.03
N LEU A 90 7.01 -11.06 8.15
CA LEU A 90 7.46 -10.30 9.32
C LEU A 90 7.78 -11.15 10.54
N TYR A 91 7.62 -12.46 10.43
CA TYR A 91 7.81 -13.38 11.55
C TYR A 91 9.18 -13.22 12.24
N GLY A 92 9.15 -12.90 13.53
CA GLY A 92 10.33 -12.80 14.40
C GLY A 92 11.20 -11.55 14.17
N LEU A 93 10.88 -10.73 13.17
CA LEU A 93 11.63 -9.51 12.84
C LEU A 93 11.47 -8.43 13.91
N GLU A 94 10.41 -8.49 14.72
CA GLU A 94 10.16 -7.59 15.85
C GLU A 94 11.26 -7.66 16.93
N THR A 95 12.06 -8.73 16.95
CA THR A 95 13.16 -8.95 17.90
C THR A 95 14.52 -8.41 17.42
N PHE A 96 14.62 -7.95 16.17
CA PHE A 96 15.86 -7.46 15.57
C PHE A 96 15.93 -5.93 15.57
N VAL A 97 17.15 -5.40 15.49
CA VAL A 97 17.40 -4.01 15.12
C VAL A 97 17.64 -3.98 13.61
N LEU A 98 16.64 -3.55 12.85
CA LEU A 98 16.72 -3.55 11.39
C LEU A 98 17.39 -2.27 10.87
N LEU A 99 18.33 -2.45 9.93
CA LEU A 99 18.91 -1.35 9.18
C LEU A 99 17.94 -0.88 8.09
N ARG A 100 18.12 0.36 7.61
CA ARG A 100 17.27 0.92 6.55
C ARG A 100 17.21 0.03 5.31
N LYS A 101 18.35 -0.52 4.88
CA LYS A 101 18.43 -1.47 3.76
C LYS A 101 17.55 -2.73 3.94
N HIS A 102 17.35 -3.19 5.17
CA HIS A 102 16.50 -4.35 5.47
C HIS A 102 15.02 -3.98 5.29
N ILE A 103 14.62 -2.83 5.83
CA ILE A 103 13.26 -2.30 5.70
C ILE A 103 12.95 -2.04 4.23
N ASP A 104 13.86 -1.44 3.47
CA ASP A 104 13.65 -1.15 2.04
C ASP A 104 13.50 -2.43 1.19
N ALA A 105 14.21 -3.51 1.54
CA ALA A 105 14.04 -4.81 0.88
C ALA A 105 12.65 -5.41 1.13
N LEU A 106 12.18 -5.38 2.39
CA LEU A 106 10.84 -5.84 2.74
C LEU A 106 9.74 -4.97 2.09
N GLU A 107 9.95 -3.65 2.10
CA GLU A 107 9.05 -2.65 1.51
C GLU A 107 8.90 -2.87 0.00
N THR A 108 10.00 -3.17 -0.69
CA THR A 108 9.99 -3.47 -2.12
C THR A 108 9.12 -4.68 -2.43
N TYR A 109 9.27 -5.76 -1.67
CA TYR A 109 8.43 -6.95 -1.81
C TYR A 109 6.95 -6.64 -1.49
N HIS A 110 6.69 -5.96 -0.38
CA HIS A 110 5.35 -5.62 0.07
C HIS A 110 4.59 -4.78 -0.97
N LEU A 111 5.20 -3.69 -1.44
CA LEU A 111 4.64 -2.84 -2.49
C LEU A 111 4.39 -3.60 -3.79
N SER A 112 5.31 -4.49 -4.19
CA SER A 112 5.11 -5.30 -5.38
C SER A 112 3.87 -6.18 -5.26
N ALA A 113 3.66 -6.83 -4.11
CA ALA A 113 2.48 -7.64 -3.86
C ALA A 113 1.19 -6.79 -3.86
N LEU A 114 1.18 -5.63 -3.20
CA LEU A 114 0.02 -4.74 -3.18
C LEU A 114 -0.34 -4.19 -4.56
N ARG A 115 0.66 -3.93 -5.41
CA ARG A 115 0.45 -3.52 -6.80
C ARG A 115 -0.18 -4.64 -7.63
N ILE A 116 0.25 -5.89 -7.45
CA ILE A 116 -0.34 -7.06 -8.12
C ILE A 116 -1.80 -7.24 -7.71
N ILE A 117 -2.10 -7.14 -6.40
CA ILE A 117 -3.46 -7.23 -5.86
C ILE A 117 -4.38 -6.20 -6.52
N GLN A 118 -3.89 -4.98 -6.75
CA GLN A 118 -4.66 -3.89 -7.35
C GLN A 118 -4.55 -3.80 -8.89
N SER A 119 -3.74 -4.66 -9.52
CA SER A 119 -3.35 -4.55 -10.94
C SER A 119 -2.83 -3.15 -11.35
N LEU A 120 -2.11 -2.51 -10.44
CA LEU A 120 -1.45 -1.21 -10.66
C LEU A 120 -0.02 -1.43 -11.19
N PRO A 121 0.47 -0.55 -12.07
CA PRO A 121 1.83 -0.69 -12.62
C PRO A 121 2.90 -0.35 -11.58
N GLN A 122 4.14 -0.81 -11.79
CA GLN A 122 5.28 -0.57 -10.88
C GLN A 122 5.60 0.91 -10.68
N ARG A 123 5.33 1.75 -11.69
CA ARG A 123 5.47 3.21 -11.62
C ARG A 123 4.41 3.92 -10.77
N CYS A 124 3.38 3.21 -10.30
CA CYS A 124 2.35 3.80 -9.44
C CYS A 124 2.98 4.28 -8.12
N ALA A 125 2.61 5.49 -7.71
CA ALA A 125 3.10 6.12 -6.49
C ALA A 125 2.78 5.27 -5.25
N LYS A 126 3.76 5.12 -4.35
CA LYS A 126 3.65 4.27 -3.15
C LYS A 126 2.47 4.69 -2.27
N CYS A 127 2.32 5.99 -2.02
CA CYS A 127 1.22 6.53 -1.23
C CYS A 127 -0.16 6.14 -1.77
N ALA A 128 -0.38 6.18 -3.09
CA ALA A 128 -1.64 5.77 -3.69
C ALA A 128 -1.90 4.27 -3.51
N VAL A 129 -0.87 3.43 -3.67
CA VAL A 129 -0.97 1.97 -3.47
C VAL A 129 -1.44 1.63 -2.06
N TYR A 130 -0.90 2.33 -1.05
CA TYR A 130 -1.30 2.15 0.35
C TYR A 130 -2.69 2.67 0.64
N LEU A 131 -2.95 3.93 0.29
CA LEU A 131 -4.18 4.63 0.65
C LEU A 131 -5.43 3.97 0.02
N LEU A 132 -5.33 3.47 -1.22
CA LEU A 132 -6.46 2.79 -1.87
C LEU A 132 -6.91 1.53 -1.14
N LEU A 133 -5.99 0.76 -0.55
CA LEU A 133 -6.29 -0.45 0.23
C LEU A 133 -6.45 -0.20 1.73
N GLY A 134 -6.21 1.03 2.21
CA GLY A 134 -6.05 1.29 3.63
C GLY A 134 -4.88 0.51 4.25
N ALA A 135 -3.86 0.18 3.46
CA ALA A 135 -2.75 -0.66 3.89
C ALA A 135 -1.67 0.11 4.65
N ARG A 136 -1.05 -0.55 5.62
CA ARG A 136 0.10 0.00 6.37
C ARG A 136 1.40 -0.20 5.57
N PRO A 137 2.28 0.80 5.50
CA PRO A 137 3.65 0.60 5.03
C PRO A 137 4.39 -0.45 5.89
N ILE A 138 5.41 -1.11 5.34
CA ILE A 138 6.04 -2.23 6.05
C ILE A 138 6.70 -1.78 7.36
N GLU A 139 7.23 -0.56 7.38
CA GLU A 139 7.84 0.05 8.55
C GLU A 139 6.80 0.28 9.66
N ALA A 140 5.58 0.69 9.30
CA ALA A 140 4.47 0.83 10.24
C ALA A 140 4.07 -0.51 10.87
N GLU A 141 4.01 -1.56 10.05
CA GLU A 141 3.67 -2.91 10.51
C GLU A 141 4.76 -3.50 11.41
N LEU A 142 6.04 -3.31 11.06
CA LEU A 142 7.18 -3.69 11.91
C LEU A 142 7.13 -2.98 13.26
N HIS A 143 6.92 -1.66 13.27
CA HIS A 143 6.85 -0.89 14.51
C HIS A 143 5.67 -1.36 15.38
N SER A 144 4.50 -1.61 14.78
CA SER A 144 3.33 -2.16 15.48
C SER A 144 3.65 -3.49 16.16
N ARG A 145 4.40 -4.38 15.49
CA ARG A 145 4.81 -5.68 16.04
C ARG A 145 5.85 -5.54 17.13
N THR A 146 6.86 -4.69 16.94
CA THR A 146 7.88 -4.39 17.97
C THR A 146 7.25 -3.83 19.25
N LEU A 147 6.31 -2.88 19.13
CA LEU A 147 5.61 -2.32 20.29
C LEU A 147 4.63 -3.32 20.93
N THR A 148 4.01 -4.19 20.14
CA THR A 148 3.20 -5.30 20.68
C THR A 148 4.08 -6.26 21.49
N PHE A 149 5.27 -6.59 20.97
CA PHE A 149 6.24 -7.44 21.65
C PHE A 149 6.74 -6.80 22.95
N LEU A 150 7.06 -5.50 22.95
CA LEU A 150 7.36 -4.76 24.18
C LEU A 150 6.22 -4.90 25.21
N GLY A 151 4.98 -4.61 24.81
CA GLY A 151 3.84 -4.69 25.72
C GLY A 151 3.66 -6.09 26.30
N ASN A 152 3.94 -7.14 25.51
CA ASN A 152 3.91 -8.52 25.99
C ASN A 152 5.03 -8.81 27.00
N ILE A 153 6.25 -8.30 26.78
CA ILE A 153 7.34 -8.41 27.75
C ILE A 153 6.92 -7.78 29.09
N ILE A 154 6.44 -6.55 29.06
CA ILE A 154 6.05 -5.79 30.26
C ILE A 154 4.93 -6.50 31.03
N ARG A 155 3.95 -7.08 30.32
CA ARG A 155 2.82 -7.81 30.93
C ARG A 155 3.11 -9.28 31.28
N SER A 156 4.25 -9.85 30.86
CA SER A 156 4.51 -11.29 30.98
C SER A 156 4.66 -11.80 32.42
N ASN A 157 4.71 -10.89 33.42
CA ASN A 157 5.03 -11.15 34.83
C ASN A 157 6.30 -12.02 35.02
N ASN A 158 7.18 -12.06 34.02
CA ASN A 158 8.40 -12.84 34.07
C ASN A 158 9.53 -11.97 34.64
N PRO A 159 10.00 -12.22 35.87
CA PRO A 159 10.98 -11.36 36.52
C PRO A 159 12.30 -11.33 35.74
N THR A 160 12.66 -12.43 35.08
CA THR A 160 13.89 -12.49 34.27
C THR A 160 13.81 -11.51 33.11
N LEU A 161 12.74 -11.57 32.30
CA LEU A 161 12.57 -10.68 31.15
C LEU A 161 12.54 -9.20 31.55
N LEU A 162 11.85 -8.88 32.65
CA LEU A 162 11.80 -7.51 33.19
C LEU A 162 13.19 -7.06 33.68
N ASN A 163 13.90 -7.89 34.42
CA ASN A 163 15.26 -7.58 34.88
C ASN A 163 16.22 -7.34 33.71
N ILE A 164 16.09 -8.10 32.64
CA ILE A 164 16.87 -7.91 31.43
C ILE A 164 16.52 -6.58 30.76
N LEU A 165 15.23 -6.25 30.63
CA LEU A 165 14.78 -4.98 30.08
C LEU A 165 15.32 -3.80 30.89
N THR A 166 15.11 -3.81 32.22
CA THR A 166 15.61 -2.78 33.16
C THR A 166 17.12 -2.63 33.09
N ARG A 167 17.87 -3.75 33.05
CA ARG A 167 19.32 -3.72 32.88
C ARG A 167 19.73 -3.11 31.54
N GLN A 168 19.05 -3.43 30.44
CA GLN A 168 19.37 -2.83 29.15
C GLN A 168 19.06 -1.33 29.14
N LEU A 169 17.97 -0.89 29.75
CA LEU A 169 17.62 0.54 29.89
C LEU A 169 18.70 1.32 30.66
N SER A 170 19.29 0.70 31.69
CA SER A 170 20.32 1.31 32.54
C SER A 170 21.71 1.34 31.90
N VAL A 171 22.06 0.30 31.13
CA VAL A 171 23.44 0.12 30.62
C VAL A 171 23.62 0.68 29.20
N LYS A 172 22.55 0.83 28.41
CA LYS A 172 22.65 1.24 27.01
C LYS A 172 22.50 2.74 26.86
N SER A 173 23.53 3.38 26.28
CA SER A 173 23.47 4.77 25.85
C SER A 173 22.50 4.95 24.68
N HIS A 174 22.06 6.20 24.46
CA HIS A 174 21.20 6.56 23.33
C HIS A 174 21.83 6.29 21.94
N SER A 175 23.15 6.17 21.85
CA SER A 175 23.87 5.85 20.61
C SER A 175 24.07 4.34 20.37
N SER A 176 23.66 3.48 21.32
CA SER A 176 23.84 2.04 21.21
C SER A 176 22.90 1.43 20.17
N LYS A 177 23.44 0.55 19.31
CA LYS A 177 22.68 -0.30 18.38
C LYS A 177 22.00 -1.48 19.10
N SER A 178 21.16 -1.18 20.08
CA SER A 178 20.44 -2.16 20.90
C SER A 178 18.95 -2.06 20.69
N TRP A 179 18.26 -3.19 20.82
CA TRP A 179 16.81 -3.29 20.65
C TRP A 179 16.03 -2.30 21.53
N VAL A 180 16.44 -2.11 22.78
CA VAL A 180 15.78 -1.16 23.70
C VAL A 180 15.89 0.31 23.23
N VAL A 181 17.02 0.71 22.66
CA VAL A 181 17.21 2.05 22.08
C VAL A 181 16.32 2.19 20.85
N TYR A 182 16.31 1.18 19.98
CA TYR A 182 15.41 1.14 18.83
C TYR A 182 13.92 1.28 19.23
N VAL A 183 13.50 0.61 20.30
CA VAL A 183 12.13 0.75 20.82
C VAL A 183 11.86 2.15 21.39
N ARG A 184 12.80 2.75 22.13
CA ARG A 184 12.69 4.15 22.58
C ARG A 184 12.52 5.10 21.39
N ASP A 185 13.30 4.92 20.32
CA ASP A 185 13.19 5.75 19.12
C ASP A 185 11.81 5.60 18.44
N ILE A 186 11.24 4.39 18.43
CA ILE A 186 9.89 4.14 17.92
C ILE A 186 8.84 4.85 18.78
N LEU A 187 8.92 4.73 20.11
CA LEU A 187 7.98 5.38 21.04
C LEU A 187 8.00 6.90 20.87
N LEU A 188 9.20 7.49 20.83
CA LEU A 188 9.38 8.92 20.58
C LEU A 188 8.81 9.36 19.23
N ARG A 189 9.05 8.58 18.16
CA ARG A 189 8.54 8.89 16.82
C ARG A 189 7.02 9.01 16.77
N TYR A 190 6.32 8.19 17.53
CA TYR A 190 4.85 8.16 17.56
C TYR A 190 4.25 8.92 18.76
N ASN A 191 5.07 9.64 19.52
CA ASN A 191 4.65 10.35 20.73
C ASN A 191 3.90 9.44 21.72
N LEU A 192 4.43 8.23 21.92
CA LEU A 192 3.90 7.25 22.88
C LEU A 192 4.68 7.34 24.20
N GLN A 193 4.04 6.86 25.27
CA GLN A 193 4.61 6.78 26.61
C GLN A 193 5.94 6.01 26.62
N GLY A 194 6.92 6.52 27.38
CA GLY A 194 8.26 5.93 27.51
C GLY A 194 8.25 4.56 28.17
N ILE A 195 9.33 3.79 28.01
CA ILE A 195 9.42 2.43 28.58
C ILE A 195 9.39 2.50 30.12
N GLU A 196 10.04 3.51 30.69
CA GLU A 196 10.11 3.78 32.12
C GLU A 196 8.71 3.95 32.71
N ASP A 197 7.90 4.82 32.11
CA ASP A 197 6.53 5.08 32.57
C ASP A 197 5.63 3.85 32.35
N LEU A 198 5.84 3.08 31.28
CA LEU A 198 5.10 1.84 31.01
C LEU A 198 5.40 0.73 32.04
N LEU A 199 6.57 0.74 32.65
CA LEU A 199 6.93 -0.19 33.73
C LEU A 199 6.25 0.19 35.05
N VAL A 200 5.98 1.48 35.28
CA VAL A 200 5.25 1.96 36.45
C VAL A 200 3.75 1.74 36.27
N ASN A 201 3.22 2.12 35.10
CA ASN A 201 1.79 2.09 34.79
C ASN A 201 1.56 1.13 33.61
N ILE A 202 1.40 -0.16 33.92
CA ILE A 202 1.25 -1.20 32.89
C ILE A 202 -0.14 -1.10 32.23
N PRO A 203 -0.22 -0.76 30.93
CA PRO A 203 -1.50 -0.67 30.24
C PRO A 203 -2.09 -2.07 29.99
N SER A 204 -3.43 -2.14 29.98
CA SER A 204 -4.14 -3.35 29.55
C SER A 204 -3.80 -3.69 28.10
N ARG A 205 -3.97 -4.97 27.73
CA ARG A 205 -3.68 -5.44 26.36
C ARG A 205 -4.42 -4.63 25.31
N ASP A 206 -5.72 -4.40 25.53
CA ASP A 206 -6.58 -3.74 24.55
C ASP A 206 -6.32 -2.24 24.48
N SER A 207 -6.12 -1.58 25.63
CA SER A 207 -5.74 -0.17 25.69
C SER A 207 -4.41 0.08 24.98
N TRP A 208 -3.39 -0.75 25.26
CA TRP A 208 -2.09 -0.66 24.60
C TRP A 208 -2.19 -0.87 23.09
N LYS A 209 -2.93 -1.91 22.66
CA LYS A 209 -3.11 -2.22 21.25
C LYS A 209 -3.82 -1.08 20.51
N ALA A 210 -4.86 -0.49 21.12
CA ALA A 210 -5.58 0.64 20.57
C ALA A 210 -4.69 1.88 20.45
N SER A 211 -3.99 2.26 21.54
CA SER A 211 -3.08 3.42 21.56
C SER A 211 -1.95 3.31 20.54
N VAL A 212 -1.27 2.16 20.46
CA VAL A 212 -0.23 1.92 19.46
C VAL A 212 -0.79 1.98 18.04
N SER A 213 -1.93 1.34 17.81
CA SER A 213 -2.56 1.30 16.49
C SER A 213 -2.97 2.70 16.03
N ASP A 214 -3.56 3.49 16.92
CA ASP A 214 -4.00 4.86 16.65
C ASP A 214 -2.81 5.78 16.36
N ALA A 215 -1.80 5.80 17.23
CA ALA A 215 -0.62 6.65 17.06
C ALA A 215 0.14 6.35 15.74
N ILE A 216 0.33 5.07 15.42
CA ILE A 216 0.97 4.66 14.16
C ILE A 216 0.11 5.04 12.95
N ASN A 217 -1.19 4.76 12.99
CA ASN A 217 -2.09 5.09 11.89
C ASN A 217 -2.15 6.60 11.66
N THR A 218 -2.26 7.40 12.72
CA THR A 218 -2.29 8.86 12.64
C THR A 218 -1.02 9.43 12.01
N TYR A 219 0.16 8.98 12.47
CA TYR A 219 1.44 9.39 11.89
C TYR A 219 1.53 9.05 10.39
N TRP A 220 1.22 7.80 10.01
CA TRP A 220 1.37 7.36 8.63
C TRP A 220 0.26 7.90 7.72
N ASN A 221 -0.94 8.11 8.22
CA ASN A 221 -2.01 8.80 7.49
C ASN A 221 -1.56 10.19 7.09
N LYS A 222 -1.05 10.98 8.04
CA LYS A 222 -0.50 12.31 7.76
C LYS A 222 0.60 12.24 6.70
N LYS A 223 1.61 11.41 6.93
CA LYS A 223 2.77 11.27 6.02
C LYS A 223 2.39 10.85 4.60
N LEU A 224 1.51 9.86 4.44
CA LEU A 224 1.08 9.38 3.12
C LEU A 224 0.20 10.41 2.40
N LYS A 225 -0.65 11.15 3.13
CA LYS A 225 -1.46 12.23 2.57
C LYS A 225 -0.59 13.41 2.10
N GLU A 226 0.42 13.78 2.88
CA GLU A 226 1.43 14.77 2.48
C GLU A 226 2.22 14.32 1.25
N GLU A 227 2.68 13.06 1.21
CA GLU A 227 3.34 12.55 0.01
C GLU A 227 2.40 12.58 -1.21
N CYS A 228 1.12 12.25 -1.02
CA CYS A 228 0.12 12.31 -2.07
C CYS A 228 -0.07 13.73 -2.62
N SER A 229 -0.05 14.76 -1.76
CA SER A 229 -0.28 16.15 -2.18
C SER A 229 0.81 16.74 -3.06
N THR A 230 2.04 16.25 -2.90
CA THR A 230 3.17 16.68 -3.74
C THR A 230 3.12 16.12 -5.17
N LYS A 231 2.25 15.14 -5.46
CA LYS A 231 2.24 14.43 -6.74
C LYS A 231 1.10 14.88 -7.65
N SER A 232 1.45 15.61 -8.70
CA SER A 232 0.50 16.02 -9.75
C SER A 232 -0.20 14.84 -10.45
N THR A 233 0.41 13.64 -10.47
CA THR A 233 -0.21 12.43 -11.01
C THR A 233 -1.41 11.95 -10.19
N LEU A 234 -1.53 12.37 -8.94
CA LEU A 234 -2.59 11.98 -8.00
C LEU A 234 -3.61 13.10 -7.78
N LEU A 235 -3.69 14.06 -8.72
CA LEU A 235 -4.58 15.24 -8.64
C LEU A 235 -6.02 14.88 -8.24
N TYR A 236 -6.54 13.78 -8.80
CA TYR A 236 -7.93 13.36 -8.61
C TYR A 236 -8.12 12.36 -7.46
N LEU A 237 -7.05 11.94 -6.77
CA LEU A 237 -7.15 11.03 -5.63
C LEU A 237 -7.33 11.83 -4.34
N HIS A 238 -8.54 11.86 -3.80
CA HIS A 238 -8.88 12.73 -2.69
C HIS A 238 -8.45 12.17 -1.34
N ARG A 239 -7.65 12.97 -0.64
CA ARG A 239 -6.94 12.57 0.57
C ARG A 239 -7.83 12.48 1.81
N ASP A 240 -8.94 13.21 1.82
CA ASP A 240 -9.74 13.40 3.02
C ASP A 240 -10.45 12.12 3.43
N ALA A 241 -10.99 11.37 2.45
CA ALA A 241 -11.64 10.09 2.65
C ALA A 241 -10.67 8.89 2.77
N LEU A 242 -9.37 9.09 2.51
CA LEU A 242 -8.37 8.02 2.52
C LEU A 242 -7.77 7.87 3.91
N CYS A 243 -7.81 6.66 4.46
CA CYS A 243 -7.24 6.35 5.77
C CYS A 243 -6.67 4.93 5.78
N ILE A 244 -5.53 4.74 6.43
CA ILE A 244 -5.07 3.41 6.83
C ILE A 244 -6.16 2.74 7.67
N GLY A 245 -6.44 1.48 7.37
CA GLY A 245 -7.53 0.69 7.95
C GLY A 245 -8.84 0.80 7.19
N SER A 246 -9.01 1.78 6.29
CA SER A 246 -10.22 1.95 5.48
C SER A 246 -9.92 1.75 3.99
N ILE A 247 -10.72 0.92 3.33
CA ILE A 247 -10.58 0.62 1.91
C ILE A 247 -11.31 1.70 1.11
N HIS A 248 -10.67 2.21 0.06
CA HIS A 248 -11.28 3.21 -0.80
C HIS A 248 -12.54 2.66 -1.51
N PRO A 249 -13.62 3.44 -1.68
CA PRO A 249 -14.86 2.99 -2.32
C PRO A 249 -14.68 2.38 -3.71
N LEU A 250 -13.67 2.83 -4.46
CA LEU A 250 -13.25 2.21 -5.73
C LEU A 250 -13.12 0.69 -5.63
N TRP A 251 -12.53 0.19 -4.54
CA TRP A 251 -12.32 -1.24 -4.32
C TRP A 251 -13.44 -1.87 -3.53
N PHE A 252 -14.03 -1.17 -2.56
CA PHE A 252 -15.10 -1.73 -1.71
C PHE A 252 -16.39 -2.01 -2.50
N THR A 253 -16.72 -1.17 -3.50
CA THR A 253 -17.97 -1.26 -4.27
C THR A 253 -17.93 -2.22 -5.45
N VAL A 254 -16.85 -2.99 -5.58
CA VAL A 254 -16.64 -3.96 -6.67
C VAL A 254 -17.40 -5.23 -6.36
N ASP A 255 -18.22 -5.67 -7.29
CA ASP A 255 -18.91 -6.95 -7.18
C ASP A 255 -17.91 -8.08 -7.48
N GLY A 256 -18.11 -9.26 -6.89
CA GLY A 256 -17.17 -10.40 -6.95
C GLY A 256 -16.93 -11.04 -8.33
N ASN A 257 -17.29 -10.38 -9.43
CA ASN A 257 -17.10 -10.86 -10.79
C ASN A 257 -15.91 -10.19 -11.50
N ILE A 258 -15.31 -10.93 -12.44
CA ILE A 258 -14.11 -10.51 -13.18
C ILE A 258 -14.35 -9.25 -14.00
N ARG A 259 -15.54 -9.09 -14.59
CA ARG A 259 -15.86 -7.93 -15.44
C ARG A 259 -15.84 -6.65 -14.62
N ASP A 260 -16.45 -6.65 -13.44
CA ASP A 260 -16.50 -5.48 -12.57
C ASP A 260 -15.13 -5.15 -11.96
N THR A 261 -14.35 -6.18 -11.63
CA THR A 261 -12.95 -6.00 -11.22
C THR A 261 -12.12 -5.31 -12.32
N ARG A 262 -12.27 -5.71 -13.59
CA ARG A 262 -11.59 -5.03 -14.72
C ARG A 262 -12.03 -3.57 -14.89
N ARG A 263 -13.31 -3.28 -14.67
CA ARG A 263 -13.82 -1.89 -14.68
C ARG A 263 -13.14 -1.06 -13.58
N ALA A 264 -13.05 -1.62 -12.37
CA ALA A 264 -12.43 -0.95 -11.23
C ALA A 264 -10.94 -0.69 -11.47
N ILE A 265 -10.21 -1.66 -12.00
CA ILE A 265 -8.79 -1.50 -12.39
C ILE A 265 -8.62 -0.37 -13.40
N THR A 266 -9.53 -0.25 -14.36
CA THR A 266 -9.48 0.82 -15.36
C THR A 266 -9.64 2.19 -14.71
N LYS A 267 -10.63 2.36 -13.84
CA LYS A 267 -10.81 3.60 -13.07
C LYS A 267 -9.64 3.86 -12.11
N ALA A 268 -9.10 2.83 -11.46
CA ALA A 268 -7.90 2.94 -10.62
C ALA A 268 -6.71 3.54 -11.38
N ARG A 269 -6.54 3.17 -12.66
CA ARG A 269 -5.47 3.72 -13.49
C ARG A 269 -5.68 5.19 -13.80
N PHE A 270 -6.92 5.61 -14.05
CA PHE A 270 -7.24 7.03 -14.19
C PHE A 270 -6.90 7.76 -12.89
N LEU A 271 -7.45 7.29 -11.76
CA LEU A 271 -7.32 7.89 -10.44
C LEU A 271 -5.86 8.02 -9.96
N THR A 272 -5.04 7.01 -10.20
CA THR A 272 -3.62 6.99 -9.82
C THR A 272 -2.68 7.68 -10.82
N GLY A 273 -3.23 8.27 -11.89
CA GLY A 273 -2.41 8.92 -12.90
C GLY A 273 -1.61 7.94 -13.78
N THR A 274 -1.98 6.67 -13.82
CA THR A 274 -1.24 5.64 -14.55
C THR A 274 -1.86 5.23 -15.89
N TYR A 275 -3.10 5.68 -16.17
CA TYR A 275 -3.77 5.53 -17.45
C TYR A 275 -3.03 6.31 -18.55
N MET A 276 -2.82 5.67 -19.70
CA MET A 276 -2.05 6.25 -20.81
C MET A 276 -2.95 7.02 -21.78
N VAL A 277 -2.61 8.30 -21.96
CA VAL A 277 -3.17 9.23 -22.95
C VAL A 277 -2.02 9.90 -23.71
N GLN A 278 -2.28 10.51 -24.89
CA GLN A 278 -1.21 11.08 -25.71
C GLN A 278 -0.41 12.18 -25.02
N SER A 279 -1.03 13.05 -24.24
CA SER A 279 -0.27 14.05 -23.46
C SER A 279 0.76 13.42 -22.52
N LYS A 280 0.46 12.25 -21.94
CA LYS A 280 1.40 11.51 -21.09
C LYS A 280 2.44 10.75 -21.90
N LEU A 281 2.04 10.16 -23.02
CA LEU A 281 2.99 9.49 -23.91
C LEU A 281 4.01 10.48 -24.48
N SER A 282 3.56 11.68 -24.87
CA SER A 282 4.39 12.79 -25.31
C SER A 282 5.43 13.15 -24.24
N ARG A 283 4.99 13.46 -23.01
CA ARG A 283 5.91 13.76 -21.89
C ARG A 283 6.89 12.64 -21.59
N PHE A 284 6.44 11.38 -21.61
CA PHE A 284 7.30 10.22 -21.37
C PHE A 284 8.40 10.08 -22.45
N ASN A 285 8.06 10.41 -23.70
CA ASN A 285 8.99 10.41 -24.83
C ASN A 285 9.67 11.78 -25.06
N LYS A 286 9.84 12.61 -24.03
CA LYS A 286 10.52 13.92 -24.13
C LYS A 286 9.92 14.84 -25.22
N ASN A 287 8.60 14.78 -25.36
CA ASN A 287 7.80 15.55 -26.32
C ASN A 287 8.08 15.26 -27.81
N THR A 288 8.67 14.09 -28.14
CA THR A 288 8.84 13.68 -29.55
C THR A 288 7.57 13.13 -30.19
N VAL A 289 6.58 12.75 -29.38
CA VAL A 289 5.28 12.26 -29.83
C VAL A 289 4.25 13.39 -29.71
N ASP A 290 3.46 13.59 -30.76
CA ASP A 290 2.37 14.57 -30.77
C ASP A 290 1.34 14.26 -29.64
N PRO A 291 1.08 15.22 -28.74
CA PRO A 291 0.12 15.06 -27.65
C PRO A 291 -1.36 15.10 -28.11
N THR A 292 -1.62 15.41 -29.38
CA THR A 292 -2.97 15.50 -29.95
C THR A 292 -3.69 14.15 -29.96
N CYS A 293 -4.99 14.17 -29.73
CA CYS A 293 -5.83 12.98 -29.74
C CYS A 293 -5.82 12.29 -31.10
N GLN A 294 -5.40 11.03 -31.15
CA GLN A 294 -5.36 10.25 -32.39
C GLN A 294 -6.75 9.91 -32.96
N LEU A 295 -7.81 10.07 -32.16
CA LEU A 295 -9.18 9.75 -32.54
C LEU A 295 -9.90 10.93 -33.19
N CYS A 296 -9.88 12.10 -32.55
CA CYS A 296 -10.58 13.29 -33.07
C CYS A 296 -9.64 14.33 -33.69
N GLN A 297 -8.33 14.23 -33.46
CA GLN A 297 -7.29 15.11 -34.02
C GLN A 297 -7.49 16.62 -33.75
N SER A 298 -8.36 16.97 -32.79
CA SER A 298 -8.80 18.36 -32.59
C SER A 298 -8.14 19.05 -31.40
N SER A 299 -7.68 18.31 -30.40
CA SER A 299 -7.05 18.87 -29.20
C SER A 299 -6.16 17.86 -28.48
N VAL A 300 -5.38 18.35 -27.51
CA VAL A 300 -4.48 17.55 -26.68
C VAL A 300 -5.26 16.50 -25.90
N GLU A 301 -4.83 15.24 -25.99
CA GLU A 301 -5.47 14.14 -25.27
C GLU A 301 -5.00 14.10 -23.81
N ASN A 302 -5.80 14.66 -22.92
CA ASN A 302 -5.69 14.50 -21.47
C ASN A 302 -6.91 13.72 -20.91
N TYR A 303 -7.01 13.58 -19.59
CA TYR A 303 -8.12 12.83 -18.97
C TYR A 303 -9.48 13.49 -19.18
N GLN A 304 -9.56 14.80 -19.02
CA GLN A 304 -10.77 15.58 -19.29
C GLN A 304 -11.21 15.43 -20.74
N HIS A 305 -10.28 15.51 -21.69
CA HIS A 305 -10.56 15.28 -23.09
C HIS A 305 -11.18 13.91 -23.33
N VAL A 306 -10.56 12.85 -22.81
CA VAL A 306 -11.04 11.47 -23.00
C VAL A 306 -12.41 11.25 -22.37
N LEU A 307 -12.61 11.72 -21.14
CA LEU A 307 -13.81 11.44 -20.36
C LEU A 307 -14.99 12.37 -20.69
N LEU A 308 -14.75 13.61 -21.14
CA LEU A 308 -15.79 14.63 -21.30
C LEU A 308 -15.88 15.24 -22.71
N GLU A 309 -14.79 15.36 -23.47
CA GLU A 309 -14.76 16.28 -24.64
C GLU A 309 -14.60 15.59 -25.99
N CYS A 310 -13.81 14.52 -26.10
CA CYS A 310 -13.47 13.84 -27.35
C CYS A 310 -14.72 13.44 -28.15
N GLY A 311 -14.97 14.07 -29.30
CA GLY A 311 -16.16 13.81 -30.12
C GLY A 311 -16.28 12.36 -30.57
N ALA A 312 -15.15 11.72 -30.90
CA ALA A 312 -15.09 10.31 -31.29
C ALA A 312 -15.52 9.33 -30.18
N LEU A 313 -15.51 9.77 -28.91
CA LEU A 313 -15.88 8.95 -27.75
C LEU A 313 -17.27 9.27 -27.20
N LEU A 314 -18.01 10.18 -27.85
CA LEU A 314 -19.32 10.65 -27.37
C LEU A 314 -20.31 9.50 -27.14
N THR A 315 -20.41 8.57 -28.10
CA THR A 315 -21.33 7.42 -28.02
C THR A 315 -21.01 6.46 -26.88
N TYR A 316 -19.75 6.42 -26.40
CA TYR A 316 -19.32 5.56 -25.31
C TYR A 316 -19.53 6.17 -23.92
N ARG A 317 -19.72 7.49 -23.83
CA ARG A 317 -19.93 8.21 -22.55
C ARG A 317 -21.33 8.76 -22.35
N LYS A 318 -22.08 9.04 -23.43
CA LYS A 318 -23.37 9.75 -23.39
C LYS A 318 -24.34 9.12 -22.39
N GLU A 319 -24.56 7.81 -22.48
CA GLU A 319 -25.47 7.06 -21.60
C GLU A 319 -25.14 7.28 -20.11
N TYR A 320 -23.88 7.08 -19.72
CA TYR A 320 -23.44 7.19 -18.32
C TYR A 320 -23.39 8.63 -17.82
N LEU A 321 -23.05 9.59 -18.67
CA LEU A 321 -23.13 11.02 -18.30
C LEU A 321 -24.59 11.46 -18.12
N CYS A 322 -25.52 10.97 -18.94
CA CYS A 322 -26.95 11.19 -18.74
C CYS A 322 -27.45 10.53 -17.45
N GLU A 323 -26.98 9.33 -17.13
CA GLU A 323 -27.33 8.66 -15.88
C GLU A 323 -26.81 9.43 -14.66
N LEU A 324 -25.53 9.85 -14.67
CA LEU A 324 -24.98 10.71 -13.62
C LEU A 324 -25.80 12.00 -13.49
N SER A 325 -26.08 12.68 -14.60
CA SER A 325 -26.92 13.88 -14.62
C SER A 325 -28.28 13.66 -13.99
N ARG A 326 -28.95 12.52 -14.30
CA ARG A 326 -30.24 12.16 -13.72
C ARG A 326 -30.15 11.94 -12.20
N VAL A 327 -29.12 11.24 -11.73
CA VAL A 327 -28.90 11.00 -10.29
C VAL A 327 -28.66 12.31 -9.56
N MET A 328 -27.80 13.17 -10.12
CA MET A 328 -27.52 14.50 -9.55
C MET A 328 -28.78 15.38 -9.54
N THR A 329 -29.56 15.36 -10.62
CA THR A 329 -30.81 16.13 -10.72
C THR A 329 -31.87 15.65 -9.73
N TYR A 330 -31.99 14.33 -9.56
CA TYR A 330 -32.96 13.74 -8.64
C TYR A 330 -32.67 14.10 -7.18
N HIS A 331 -31.40 14.09 -6.77
CA HIS A 331 -31.02 14.37 -5.39
C HIS A 331 -30.84 15.86 -5.08
N PHE A 332 -30.52 16.68 -6.08
CA PHE A 332 -30.11 18.07 -5.85
C PHE A 332 -30.91 19.13 -6.63
N GLY A 333 -31.91 18.70 -7.38
CA GLY A 333 -32.79 19.59 -8.12
C GLY A 333 -32.37 19.80 -9.57
N LYS A 334 -33.35 20.24 -10.36
CA LYS A 334 -33.23 20.49 -11.80
C LYS A 334 -32.23 21.62 -12.09
N GLY A 335 -31.39 21.43 -13.10
CA GLY A 335 -30.41 22.44 -13.53
C GLY A 335 -29.08 22.39 -12.79
N MET A 336 -28.93 21.59 -11.71
CA MET A 336 -27.66 21.52 -10.99
C MET A 336 -26.55 20.99 -11.89
N TRP A 337 -26.79 19.87 -12.58
CA TRP A 337 -25.78 19.21 -13.42
C TRP A 337 -25.27 20.13 -14.53
N GLU A 338 -26.17 20.84 -15.19
CA GLU A 338 -25.87 21.77 -16.28
C GLU A 338 -25.02 22.96 -15.82
N ASN A 339 -25.12 23.33 -14.54
CA ASN A 339 -24.36 24.43 -13.94
C ASN A 339 -23.00 23.98 -13.37
N LEU A 340 -22.69 22.68 -13.33
CA LEU A 340 -21.40 22.19 -12.83
C LEU A 340 -20.27 22.52 -13.81
N SER A 341 -19.16 23.02 -13.28
CA SER A 341 -17.94 23.15 -14.06
C SER A 341 -17.40 21.77 -14.45
N LYS A 342 -16.64 21.72 -15.55
CA LYS A 342 -15.99 20.47 -15.99
C LYS A 342 -15.08 19.87 -14.93
N ASP A 343 -14.42 20.70 -14.11
CA ASP A 343 -13.56 20.26 -13.03
C ASP A 343 -14.35 19.52 -11.95
N VAL A 344 -15.53 20.02 -11.57
CA VAL A 344 -16.40 19.35 -10.60
C VAL A 344 -16.95 18.03 -11.17
N ILE A 345 -17.31 18.01 -12.46
CA ILE A 345 -17.73 16.77 -13.13
C ILE A 345 -16.58 15.75 -13.14
N MET A 346 -15.36 16.19 -13.42
CA MET A 346 -14.17 15.34 -13.36
C MET A 346 -13.96 14.78 -11.95
N ASP A 347 -14.13 15.59 -10.91
CA ASP A 347 -14.02 15.13 -9.52
C ASP A 347 -15.05 14.05 -9.21
N ILE A 348 -16.31 14.25 -9.58
CA ILE A 348 -17.38 13.25 -9.39
C ILE A 348 -17.06 11.94 -10.11
N ILE A 349 -16.58 12.02 -11.36
CA ILE A 349 -16.25 10.83 -12.16
C ILE A 349 -15.04 10.09 -11.57
N MET A 350 -14.02 10.83 -11.14
CA MET A 350 -12.75 10.23 -10.75
C MET A 350 -12.80 9.72 -9.31
N ASP A 351 -13.37 10.50 -8.40
CA ASP A 351 -13.42 10.23 -6.97
C ASP A 351 -14.52 11.06 -6.27
N VAL A 352 -15.72 10.47 -6.20
CA VAL A 352 -16.90 11.07 -5.55
C VAL A 352 -16.71 11.34 -4.07
N THR A 353 -15.66 10.78 -3.44
CA THR A 353 -15.39 10.96 -2.01
C THR A 353 -14.75 12.30 -1.67
N ARG A 354 -14.49 13.15 -2.67
CA ARG A 354 -13.95 14.51 -2.46
C ARG A 354 -14.81 15.27 -1.45
N ALA A 355 -14.20 15.81 -0.41
CA ALA A 355 -14.90 16.56 0.63
C ALA A 355 -15.76 17.68 0.03
N ASN A 356 -15.27 18.43 -0.96
CA ASN A 356 -16.08 19.47 -1.61
C ASN A 356 -17.33 18.91 -2.30
N VAL A 357 -17.23 17.76 -2.97
CA VAL A 357 -18.39 17.09 -3.59
C VAL A 357 -19.34 16.62 -2.50
N VAL A 358 -18.84 15.89 -1.51
CA VAL A 358 -19.65 15.32 -0.42
C VAL A 358 -20.33 16.37 0.45
N HIS A 359 -19.62 17.44 0.84
CA HIS A 359 -20.16 18.48 1.73
C HIS A 359 -21.05 19.47 0.97
N SER A 360 -20.66 19.92 -0.23
CA SER A 360 -21.51 20.84 -1.00
C SER A 360 -22.79 20.17 -1.48
N MET A 361 -22.73 18.86 -1.74
CA MET A 361 -23.87 18.07 -2.22
C MET A 361 -24.48 17.20 -1.13
N GLN A 362 -24.04 17.27 0.13
CA GLN A 362 -24.61 16.49 1.25
C GLN A 362 -24.84 14.99 0.93
N LEU A 363 -23.93 14.38 0.16
CA LEU A 363 -24.08 13.00 -0.30
C LEU A 363 -23.93 12.02 0.86
N ASN A 364 -24.86 11.07 0.97
CA ASN A 364 -24.73 9.95 1.89
C ASN A 364 -23.88 8.81 1.27
N THR A 365 -23.53 7.81 2.08
CA THR A 365 -22.67 6.68 1.68
C THR A 365 -23.26 5.85 0.53
N GLU A 366 -24.58 5.67 0.50
CA GLU A 366 -25.27 4.89 -0.53
C GLU A 366 -25.22 5.62 -1.88
N GLN A 367 -25.50 6.92 -1.88
CA GLN A 367 -25.39 7.77 -3.06
C GLN A 367 -23.95 7.79 -3.60
N CYS A 368 -22.95 7.96 -2.73
CA CYS A 368 -21.54 7.87 -3.12
C CYS A 368 -21.22 6.52 -3.77
N THR A 369 -21.72 5.42 -3.20
CA THR A 369 -21.52 4.07 -3.73
C THR A 369 -22.15 3.90 -5.11
N TYR A 370 -23.36 4.43 -5.32
CA TYR A 370 -24.05 4.35 -6.60
C TYR A 370 -23.36 5.20 -7.67
N ILE A 371 -22.96 6.44 -7.35
CA ILE A 371 -22.20 7.32 -8.25
C ILE A 371 -20.83 6.70 -8.59
N GLU A 372 -20.15 6.08 -7.61
CA GLU A 372 -18.88 5.37 -7.82
C GLU A 372 -19.05 4.21 -8.82
N ARG A 373 -20.16 3.48 -8.75
CA ARG A 373 -20.50 2.42 -9.72
C ARG A 373 -20.69 2.98 -11.12
N ILE A 374 -21.53 4.01 -11.30
CA ILE A 374 -21.79 4.59 -12.63
C ILE A 374 -20.48 5.14 -13.25
N SER A 375 -19.72 5.91 -12.48
CA SER A 375 -18.46 6.50 -12.94
C SER A 375 -17.38 5.46 -13.26
N ARG A 376 -17.32 4.34 -12.52
CA ARG A 376 -16.49 3.17 -12.86
C ARG A 376 -16.87 2.59 -14.22
N TYR A 377 -18.16 2.45 -14.50
CA TYR A 377 -18.64 1.93 -15.77
C TYR A 377 -18.32 2.88 -16.92
N LEU A 378 -18.52 4.19 -16.73
CA LEU A 378 -18.13 5.23 -17.66
C LEU A 378 -16.65 5.11 -18.05
N CYS A 379 -15.75 5.10 -17.05
CA CYS A 379 -14.31 5.00 -17.28
C CYS A 379 -13.93 3.77 -18.12
N TYR A 380 -14.55 2.62 -17.82
CA TYR A 380 -14.30 1.38 -18.56
C TYR A 380 -14.86 1.40 -19.98
N ARG A 381 -16.04 1.96 -20.19
CA ARG A 381 -16.69 2.03 -21.51
C ARG A 381 -15.97 2.98 -22.43
N VAL A 382 -15.54 4.13 -21.91
CA VAL A 382 -14.66 5.06 -22.63
C VAL A 382 -13.32 4.39 -22.97
N HIS A 383 -12.71 3.68 -22.03
CA HIS A 383 -11.49 2.92 -22.28
C HIS A 383 -11.64 1.88 -23.40
N SER A 384 -12.70 1.07 -23.34
CA SER A 384 -12.99 0.02 -24.32
C SER A 384 -13.24 0.61 -25.71
N GLY A 385 -14.04 1.68 -25.78
CA GLY A 385 -14.30 2.40 -27.03
C GLY A 385 -13.04 3.02 -27.62
N ARG A 386 -12.20 3.62 -26.77
CA ARG A 386 -10.92 4.19 -27.18
C ARG A 386 -9.99 3.13 -27.77
N ILE A 387 -9.81 1.98 -27.12
CA ILE A 387 -8.98 0.89 -27.67
C ILE A 387 -9.51 0.45 -29.03
N PHE A 388 -10.81 0.17 -29.12
CA PHE A 388 -11.45 -0.29 -30.36
C PHE A 388 -11.24 0.69 -31.53
N LEU A 389 -11.41 2.00 -31.28
CA LEU A 389 -11.22 3.01 -32.31
C LEU A 389 -9.74 3.19 -32.68
N LEU A 390 -8.82 3.13 -31.72
CA LEU A 390 -7.38 3.21 -32.00
C LEU A 390 -6.87 2.03 -32.83
N GLU A 391 -7.40 0.82 -32.59
CA GLU A 391 -7.10 -0.35 -33.40
C GLU A 391 -7.55 -0.16 -34.85
N LYS A 392 -8.74 0.42 -35.08
CA LYS A 392 -9.22 0.75 -36.43
C LYS A 392 -8.33 1.78 -37.12
N VAL A 393 -7.94 2.85 -36.43
CA VAL A 393 -7.02 3.86 -36.97
C VAL A 393 -5.67 3.24 -37.32
N SER A 394 -5.16 2.35 -36.47
CA SER A 394 -3.87 1.67 -36.69
C SER A 394 -3.90 0.71 -37.88
N ARG A 395 -5.02 0.02 -38.11
CA ARG A 395 -5.22 -0.85 -39.29
C ARG A 395 -5.37 -0.04 -40.57
N GLY A 396 -6.10 1.08 -40.55
CA GLY A 396 -6.27 1.95 -41.72
C GLY A 396 -4.96 2.59 -42.20
N LYS A 397 -3.97 2.78 -41.31
CA LYS A 397 -2.62 3.24 -41.69
C LYS A 397 -1.75 2.17 -42.33
N ARG A 398 -2.10 0.88 -42.19
CA ARG A 398 -1.44 -0.25 -42.87
C ARG A 398 -2.23 -0.56 -44.15
N GLY A 399 -2.24 0.37 -45.10
CA GLY A 399 -2.69 0.08 -46.47
C GLY A 399 -1.81 -1.01 -47.12
N PRO A 400 -2.27 -1.68 -48.19
CA PRO A 400 -1.60 -2.84 -48.75
C PRO A 400 -0.19 -2.46 -49.16
N SER A 401 0.80 -3.09 -48.52
CA SER A 401 2.16 -3.14 -49.04
C SER A 401 2.07 -3.70 -50.45
N GLY A 402 2.49 -2.90 -51.44
CA GLY A 402 2.42 -3.24 -52.86
C GLY A 402 2.91 -4.65 -53.12
N SER A 403 2.01 -5.46 -53.68
CA SER A 403 2.32 -6.63 -54.50
C SER A 403 2.31 -6.22 -55.96
#